data_AF-A0A843E5D8-F1
#
_entry.id   AF-A0A843E5D8-F1
#
_cell.length_a   1.000
_cell.length_b   1.000
_cell.length_c   1.000
_cell.angle_alpha   90.00
_cell.angle_beta   90.00
_cell.angle_gamma   90.00
#
_symmetry.space_group_name_H-M   'P 1'
#
loop_
_entity.id
_entity.type
_entity.pdbx_description
1 polymer ?
#
loop_
_entity_poly.entity_id
_entity_poly.type
_entity_poly.pdbx_seq_one_letter_code
_entity_poly.pdbx_strand_id
1 'polypeptide(L)' 'MDFKIPTVLTSEELMEKAFHRASKIYKNGTNTLDTRKKTALAKVTAAGDIVVTALQGYVDRFPRMEK' A
#
# COMPACT_ATOMS: atom_id res chain seq x y z
N MET A 1 -17.78 21.67 -11.57
CA MET A 1 -16.65 20.95 -10.97
C MET A 1 -16.86 19.48 -11.31
N ASP A 2 -15.96 18.88 -12.09
CA ASP A 2 -16.07 17.47 -12.46
C ASP A 2 -15.41 16.65 -11.33
N PHE A 3 -16.22 16.14 -10.40
CA PHE A 3 -15.73 15.35 -9.27
C PHE A 3 -15.46 13.92 -9.74
N LYS A 4 -14.21 13.60 -10.08
CA LYS A 4 -13.80 12.23 -10.37
C LYS A 4 -13.65 11.43 -9.07
N ILE A 5 -14.77 10.91 -8.59
CA ILE A 5 -14.81 10.03 -7.41
C ILE A 5 -13.95 8.78 -7.71
N PRO A 6 -12.95 8.46 -6.88
CA PRO A 6 -12.14 7.27 -7.09
C PRO A 6 -12.95 6.01 -6.77
N THR A 7 -12.73 4.94 -7.53
CA THR A 7 -13.22 3.60 -7.14
C THR A 7 -12.57 3.21 -5.81
N VAL A 8 -13.41 3.01 -4.79
CA VAL A 8 -12.98 2.56 -3.46
C VAL A 8 -12.96 1.04 -3.45
N LEU A 9 -11.79 0.47 -3.17
CA LEU A 9 -11.62 -0.98 -3.06
C LEU A 9 -12.32 -1.52 -1.81
N THR A 10 -12.82 -2.75 -1.90
CA THR A 10 -13.23 -3.50 -0.71
C THR A 10 -12.03 -3.79 0.19
N SER A 11 -12.28 -4.22 1.43
CA SER A 11 -11.22 -4.65 2.35
C SER A 11 -10.38 -5.78 1.77
N GLU A 12 -11.01 -6.75 1.12
CA GLU A 12 -10.33 -7.89 0.47
C GLU A 12 -9.48 -7.45 -0.71
N GLU A 13 -10.01 -6.61 -1.59
CA GLU A 13 -9.27 -6.07 -2.74
C GLU A 13 -8.09 -5.19 -2.32
N LEU A 14 -8.28 -4.38 -1.27
CA LEU A 14 -7.21 -3.55 -0.71
C LEU A 14 -6.09 -4.43 -0.14
N MET A 15 -6.46 -5.49 0.58
CA MET A 15 -5.52 -6.42 1.17
C MET A 15 -4.75 -7.21 0.11
N GLU A 16 -5.46 -7.75 -0.88
CA GLU A 16 -4.86 -8.45 -2.01
C GLU A 16 -3.89 -7.52 -2.75
N LYS A 17 -4.29 -6.28 -3.04
CA LYS A 17 -3.42 -5.29 -3.68
C LYS A 17 -2.15 -5.01 -2.87
N ALA A 18 -2.27 -4.86 -1.55
CA ALA A 18 -1.13 -4.59 -0.67
C ALA A 18 -0.16 -5.78 -0.63
N PHE A 19 -0.66 -6.98 -0.37
CA PHE A 19 0.16 -8.18 -0.27
C PHE A 19 0.71 -8.64 -1.62
N HIS A 20 -0.06 -8.53 -2.70
CA HIS A 20 0.40 -8.86 -4.04
C HIS A 20 1.55 -7.97 -4.50
N ARG A 21 1.53 -6.68 -4.15
CA ARG A 21 2.64 -5.76 -4.45
C ARG A 21 3.83 -5.99 -3.53
N ALA A 22 3.59 -6.17 -2.23
CA ALA A 22 4.65 -6.44 -1.26
C ALA A 22 5.37 -7.77 -1.56
N SER A 23 4.67 -8.80 -2.02
CA SER A 23 5.24 -10.14 -2.27
C SER A 23 6.40 -10.11 -3.27
N LYS A 24 6.38 -9.15 -4.22
CA LYS A 24 7.39 -8.94 -5.26
C LYS A 24 8.65 -8.25 -4.76
N ILE A 25 8.65 -7.71 -3.54
CA ILE A 25 9.80 -7.00 -2.98
C ILE A 25 10.87 -7.99 -2.54
N TYR A 26 12.10 -7.68 -2.92
CA TYR A 26 13.30 -8.39 -2.51
C TYR A 26 14.39 -7.40 -2.15
N LYS A 27 15.15 -7.69 -1.08
CA LYS A 27 16.26 -6.85 -0.64
C LYS A 27 17.52 -7.71 -0.45
N ASN A 28 18.59 -7.30 -1.10
CA ASN A 28 19.91 -7.89 -0.91
C ASN A 28 20.44 -7.59 0.50
N GLY A 29 20.90 -8.62 1.19
CA GLY A 29 21.63 -8.54 2.45
C GLY A 29 23.08 -8.99 2.30
N THR A 30 23.85 -8.87 3.38
CA THR A 30 25.25 -9.30 3.44
C THR A 30 25.40 -10.82 3.51
N ASN A 31 24.37 -11.53 3.99
CA ASN A 31 24.29 -12.98 4.02
C ASN A 31 22.82 -13.45 3.90
N THR A 32 22.58 -14.76 3.88
CA THR A 32 21.24 -15.34 3.70
C THR A 32 20.26 -14.94 4.80
N LEU A 33 20.70 -14.87 6.06
CA LEU A 33 19.86 -14.46 7.19
C LEU A 33 19.50 -12.98 7.11
N ASP A 34 20.46 -12.12 6.80
CA ASP A 34 20.27 -10.67 6.63
C ASP A 34 19.34 -10.38 5.44
N THR A 35 19.52 -11.07 4.32
CA THR A 35 18.63 -10.99 3.15
C THR A 35 17.19 -11.33 3.52
N ARG A 36 16.97 -12.41 4.28
CA ARG A 36 15.62 -12.79 4.76
C ARG A 36 15.04 -11.73 5.68
N LYS A 37 15.82 -11.23 6.64
CA LYS A 37 15.40 -10.21 7.60
C LYS A 37 15.01 -8.90 6.89
N LYS A 38 15.88 -8.39 6.02
CA LYS A 38 15.66 -7.15 5.25
C LYS A 38 14.48 -7.28 4.31
N THR A 39 14.37 -8.42 3.60
CA THR A 39 13.25 -8.67 2.71
C THR A 39 11.93 -8.71 3.49
N ALA A 40 11.87 -9.44 4.61
CA ALA A 40 10.67 -9.51 5.45
C ALA A 40 10.25 -8.13 5.96
N LEU A 41 11.20 -7.35 6.49
CA LEU A 41 10.93 -5.98 6.94
C LEU A 41 10.40 -5.11 5.80
N ALA A 42 11.06 -5.14 4.64
CA ALA A 42 10.64 -4.36 3.48
C ALA A 42 9.24 -4.73 2.98
N LYS A 43 8.86 -6.02 3.03
CA LYS A 43 7.52 -6.48 2.66
C LYS A 43 6.45 -5.94 3.59
N VAL A 44 6.67 -6.01 4.91
CA VAL A 44 5.73 -5.50 5.91
C VAL A 44 5.56 -3.98 5.79
N THR A 45 6.68 -3.25 5.69
CA THR A 45 6.65 -1.78 5.52
C THR A 45 5.89 -1.39 4.27
N ALA A 46 6.21 -2.00 3.12
CA ALA A 46 5.55 -1.67 1.86
C ALA A 46 4.05 -2.02 1.85
N ALA A 47 3.64 -3.13 2.46
CA ALA A 47 2.22 -3.45 2.60
C ALA A 47 1.47 -2.35 3.37
N GLY A 48 2.04 -1.88 4.48
CA GLY A 48 1.51 -0.74 5.24
C GLY A 48 1.43 0.53 4.41
N ASP A 49 2.52 0.91 3.74
CA ASP A 49 2.59 2.11 2.90
C ASP A 49 1.54 2.10 1.78
N ILE A 50 1.31 0.94 1.16
CA ILE A 50 0.31 0.80 0.09
C ILE A 50 -1.10 1.02 0.63
N VAL A 51 -1.43 0.45 1.79
CA VAL A 51 -2.74 0.64 2.44
C VAL A 51 -2.94 2.12 2.78
N VAL A 52 -1.97 2.74 3.44
CA VAL A 52 -2.03 4.16 3.82
C VAL A 52 -2.20 5.05 2.60
N THR A 53 -1.40 4.83 1.56
CA THR A 53 -1.46 5.63 0.32
C THR A 53 -2.82 5.48 -0.39
N ALA A 54 -3.37 4.27 -0.42
CA ALA A 54 -4.68 4.02 -1.04
C ALA A 54 -5.80 4.73 -0.27
N LEU A 55 -5.83 4.60 1.05
CA LEU A 55 -6.84 5.22 1.91
C LEU A 55 -6.74 6.75 1.89
N GLN A 56 -5.52 7.29 1.98
CA GLN A 56 -5.29 8.74 1.86
C GLN A 56 -5.76 9.26 0.50
N GLY A 57 -5.50 8.52 -0.58
CA GLY A 57 -5.98 8.87 -1.92
C GLY A 57 -7.51 8.89 -2.05
N TYR A 58 -8.24 8.12 -1.23
CA TYR A 58 -9.70 8.22 -1.17
C TYR A 58 -10.13 9.51 -0.48
N VAL A 59 -9.51 9.85 0.66
CA VAL A 59 -9.80 11.07 1.43
C VAL A 59 -9.51 12.33 0.61
N ASP A 60 -8.36 12.38 -0.07
CA ASP A 60 -7.91 13.58 -0.79
C ASP A 60 -8.77 13.91 -2.01
N ARG A 61 -9.35 12.89 -2.65
CA ARG A 61 -10.18 13.04 -3.86
C ARG A 61 -11.66 13.20 -3.55
N PHE A 62 -12.09 12.86 -2.33
CA PHE A 62 -13.47 13.02 -1.94
C PHE A 62 -13.77 14.51 -1.75
N PRO A 63 -14.85 15.05 -2.35
CA PRO A 63 -15.18 16.46 -2.21
C PRO A 63 -15.45 16.82 -0.74
N ARG A 64 -14.78 17.87 -0.26
CA ARG A 64 -15.03 18.40 1.09
C ARG A 64 -16.38 19.12 1.10
N MET A 65 -17.24 18.74 2.04
CA MET A 65 -18.57 19.34 2.21
C MET A 65 -18.50 20.72 2.88
N GLU A 66 -17.44 20.97 3.64
CA GLU A 66 -17.18 22.28 4.25
C GLU A 66 -16.25 23.09 3.36
N LYS A 67 -16.64 24.35 3.15
CA LYS A 67 -15.91 25.37 2.40
C LYS A 67 -15.03 26.18 3.35
#